data_AF-A0ABF7PL50-F1
#
_entry.id   AF-A0ABF7PL50-F1
#
_cell.length_a   1.000
_cell.length_b   1.000
_cell.length_c   1.000
_cell.angle_alpha   90.00
_cell.angle_beta   90.00
_cell.angle_gamma   90.00
#
_symmetry.space_group_name_H-M   'P 1'
#
loop_
_entity.id
_entity.type
_entity.pdbx_description
1 polymer ?
#
loop_
_entity_poly.entity_id
_entity_poly.type
_entity_poly.pdbx_seq_one_letter_code
_entity_poly.pdbx_strand_id
1 'polypeptide(L)'
;MVTDLEVNSITVVGNGEDNWLNGVAWGVDAEVNHMTQVSDKVYQIKYENIESADDAYQFKFAANDDWAASWGLPEQSATPIGEEFDLTFNGQNMLLNTVSAGFEEDSLVDVTITLDITNFDYSTRSGAKATVKVEPSTPAVDNLTINATSNICQANGSGTFNVGDKVSVYYLLDTKDAQLEEVQWALTYDKNLLTLDSLTMPEIADGMVNMDDVSGNASNLALYDFAGGKKLVEAVFTVNGTGTTNVDLNVVDLTLGKLNPATGTVDADSEYEAVVNGDMANDLFDHINSDAKVEAYVEPTTTEPATEPTTVEPTTTEPATEPTTVEPATTEPATEPTTVEPATTEPATEPTDAPSTEPTTTEPATVAPTTPDATSATQAATKGQSTADTATSDTPANGTSSNAVQTGNASMAVVILLALVSATGVVYFTRKRFNK
;
A
#
# COMPACT_ATOMS: atom_id res chain seq x y z
N MET A 1 -2.72 47.86 33.34
CA MET A 1 -1.52 47.09 32.94
C MET A 1 -2.03 45.86 32.21
N VAL A 2 -1.43 45.51 31.09
CA VAL A 2 -1.72 44.23 30.42
C VAL A 2 -1.06 43.14 31.26
N THR A 3 -1.86 42.24 31.83
CA THR A 3 -1.38 41.19 32.74
C THR A 3 -1.21 39.84 32.06
N ASP A 4 -1.72 39.69 30.84
CA ASP A 4 -1.66 38.46 30.07
C ASP A 4 -1.38 38.77 28.59
N LEU A 5 -0.69 37.86 27.92
CA LEU A 5 -0.46 37.92 26.48
C LEU A 5 -1.47 37.01 25.80
N GLU A 6 -2.45 37.59 25.11
CA GLU A 6 -3.34 36.83 24.24
C GLU A 6 -2.56 36.42 22.98
N VAL A 7 -2.42 35.12 22.75
CA VAL A 7 -1.70 34.53 21.61
C VAL A 7 -2.71 33.83 20.71
N ASN A 8 -2.87 34.33 19.50
CA ASN A 8 -3.69 33.77 18.43
C ASN A 8 -2.86 32.90 17.46
N SER A 9 -1.60 33.30 17.21
CA SER A 9 -0.65 32.59 16.37
C SER A 9 0.76 32.73 16.95
N ILE A 10 1.59 31.72 16.70
CA ILE A 10 3.04 31.82 16.86
C ILE A 10 3.66 31.49 15.50
N THR A 11 4.59 32.32 15.06
CA THR A 11 5.30 32.17 13.78
C THR A 11 6.78 31.98 14.05
N VAL A 12 7.38 30.95 13.47
CA VAL A 12 8.85 30.85 13.42
C VAL A 12 9.35 31.73 12.29
N VAL A 13 10.23 32.66 12.63
CA VAL A 13 10.74 33.70 11.73
C VAL A 13 12.24 33.65 11.68
N GLY A 14 12.85 33.89 10.53
CA GLY A 14 14.29 33.73 10.40
C GLY A 14 14.77 33.70 8.97
N ASN A 15 16.02 33.32 8.76
CA ASN A 15 16.61 33.19 7.43
C ASN A 15 17.68 32.08 7.43
N GLY A 16 17.95 31.53 6.25
CA GLY A 16 18.79 30.36 6.08
C GLY A 16 19.30 30.18 4.66
N GLU A 17 20.14 29.17 4.49
CA GLU A 17 20.39 28.58 3.17
C GLU A 17 19.12 27.89 2.64
N ASP A 18 19.08 27.63 1.34
CA ASP A 18 17.90 27.30 0.53
C ASP A 18 16.77 26.50 1.23
N ASN A 19 15.51 26.88 0.99
CA ASN A 19 14.27 26.27 1.52
C ASN A 19 14.04 26.34 3.05
N TRP A 20 15.02 26.77 3.87
CA TRP A 20 14.80 26.96 5.31
C TRP A 20 13.67 27.96 5.61
N LEU A 21 12.82 27.62 6.60
CA LEU A 21 11.59 28.36 6.94
C LEU A 21 10.68 28.62 5.73
N ASN A 22 10.53 27.59 4.89
CA ASN A 22 9.72 27.63 3.66
C ASN A 22 10.14 28.78 2.72
N GLY A 23 11.41 29.18 2.75
CA GLY A 23 11.96 30.27 1.95
C GLY A 23 11.51 31.67 2.35
N VAL A 24 10.89 31.83 3.54
CA VAL A 24 10.37 33.13 3.99
C VAL A 24 11.33 33.80 4.96
N ALA A 25 12.17 34.69 4.43
CA ALA A 25 13.15 35.43 5.21
C ALA A 25 12.47 36.50 6.11
N TRP A 26 12.51 36.29 7.42
CA TRP A 26 12.06 37.21 8.48
C TRP A 26 10.61 37.70 8.37
N GLY A 27 9.76 37.01 7.60
CA GLY A 27 8.34 37.32 7.47
C GLY A 27 7.56 36.92 8.71
N VAL A 28 7.01 37.90 9.44
CA VAL A 28 6.20 37.65 10.64
C VAL A 28 4.79 37.19 10.31
N ASP A 29 4.28 37.54 9.13
CA ASP A 29 2.97 37.17 8.57
C ASP A 29 3.04 35.91 7.69
N ALA A 30 4.08 35.10 7.85
CA ALA A 30 4.29 33.88 7.09
C ALA A 30 3.40 32.74 7.60
N GLU A 31 2.16 32.65 7.10
CA GLU A 31 1.19 31.59 7.48
C GLU A 31 1.78 30.17 7.36
N VAL A 32 2.66 29.93 6.37
CA VAL A 32 3.35 28.64 6.18
C VAL A 32 4.30 28.27 7.31
N ASN A 33 4.71 29.23 8.13
CA ASN A 33 5.56 29.05 9.31
C ASN A 33 4.79 29.19 10.62
N HIS A 34 3.46 29.24 10.58
CA HIS A 34 2.61 29.20 11.77
C HIS A 34 2.76 27.85 12.48
N MET A 35 3.07 27.92 13.76
CA MET A 35 3.20 26.74 14.60
C MET A 35 1.82 26.21 14.97
N THR A 36 1.67 24.88 14.96
CA THR A 36 0.46 24.20 15.43
C THR A 36 0.45 24.12 16.94
N GLN A 37 -0.65 24.48 17.58
CA GLN A 37 -0.81 24.28 19.01
C GLN A 37 -1.04 22.79 19.32
N VAL A 38 -0.10 22.16 20.03
CA VAL A 38 -0.13 20.72 20.36
C VAL A 38 -0.65 20.43 21.77
N SER A 39 -0.56 21.42 22.67
CA SER A 39 -1.23 21.43 23.97
C SER A 39 -1.46 22.88 24.42
N ASP A 40 -2.13 23.08 25.57
CA ASP A 40 -2.38 24.43 26.09
C ASP A 40 -1.06 25.22 26.17
N LYS A 41 -0.97 26.35 25.44
CA LYS A 41 0.21 27.21 25.34
C LYS A 41 1.52 26.54 24.88
N VAL A 42 1.46 25.39 24.21
CA VAL A 42 2.62 24.75 23.56
C VAL A 42 2.39 24.64 22.06
N TYR A 43 3.36 25.12 21.30
CA TYR A 43 3.29 25.24 19.85
C TYR A 43 4.45 24.48 19.20
N GLN A 44 4.18 23.81 18.09
CA GLN A 44 5.16 23.00 17.38
C GLN A 44 5.06 23.21 15.87
N ILE A 45 6.21 23.18 15.19
CA ILE A 45 6.31 23.09 13.73
C ILE A 45 7.40 22.08 13.37
N LYS A 46 7.18 21.36 12.27
CA LYS A 46 8.15 20.42 11.68
C LYS A 46 8.51 20.88 10.27
N TYR A 47 9.80 20.96 10.00
CA TYR A 47 10.36 21.13 8.66
C TYR A 47 10.97 19.80 8.23
N GLU A 48 10.66 19.34 7.03
CA GLU A 48 11.09 18.04 6.52
C GLU A 48 12.02 18.23 5.33
N ASN A 49 12.97 17.30 5.17
CA ASN A 49 13.94 17.29 4.08
C ASN A 49 14.74 18.61 3.97
N ILE A 50 15.18 19.14 5.10
CA ILE A 50 16.09 20.28 5.12
C ILE A 50 17.50 19.78 4.81
N GLU A 51 18.18 20.40 3.85
CA GLU A 51 19.59 20.12 3.59
C GLU A 51 20.43 20.61 4.78
N SER A 52 21.23 19.71 5.34
CA SER A 52 22.13 20.04 6.43
C SER A 52 23.26 20.94 5.91
N ALA A 53 23.49 22.04 6.61
CA ALA A 53 24.51 23.02 6.26
C ALA A 53 25.45 23.28 7.43
N ASP A 54 26.71 23.64 7.11
CA ASP A 54 27.65 24.21 8.08
C ASP A 54 27.40 25.71 8.33
N ASP A 55 26.65 26.37 7.45
CA ASP A 55 26.15 27.72 7.73
C ASP A 55 25.02 27.69 8.75
N ALA A 56 25.04 28.66 9.67
CA ALA A 56 24.08 28.71 10.75
C ALA A 56 22.77 29.38 10.32
N TYR A 57 21.72 28.57 10.22
CA TYR A 57 20.33 29.00 10.11
C TYR A 57 19.96 29.91 11.28
N GLN A 58 19.36 31.08 11.01
CA GLN A 58 18.93 32.01 12.06
C GLN A 58 17.43 31.96 12.22
N PHE A 59 16.93 31.89 13.45
CA PHE A 59 15.49 31.98 13.69
C PHE A 59 15.13 32.55 15.07
N LYS A 60 13.85 32.91 15.21
CA LYS A 60 13.17 33.42 16.41
C LYS A 60 11.69 33.02 16.37
N PHE A 61 10.98 33.33 17.46
CA PHE A 61 9.53 33.24 17.52
C PHE A 61 8.90 34.64 17.52
N ALA A 62 7.80 34.82 16.80
CA ALA A 62 6.95 36.00 16.86
C ALA A 62 5.52 35.59 17.24
N ALA A 63 4.90 36.29 18.19
CA ALA A 63 3.49 36.09 18.51
C ALA A 63 2.60 37.05 17.72
N ASN A 64 1.44 36.56 17.29
CA ASN A 64 0.41 37.34 16.60
C ASN A 64 0.93 38.07 15.36
N ASP A 65 1.88 37.45 14.66
CA ASP A 65 2.48 38.00 13.44
C ASP A 65 3.08 39.41 13.63
N ASP A 66 3.54 39.73 14.85
CA ASP A 66 4.10 41.03 15.24
C ASP A 66 5.37 40.86 16.07
N TRP A 67 6.31 41.82 15.93
CA TRP A 67 7.56 41.84 16.68
C TRP A 67 7.43 42.30 18.15
N ALA A 68 6.28 42.83 18.55
CA ALA A 68 6.04 43.36 19.89
C ALA A 68 6.19 42.30 20.99
N ALA A 69 5.89 41.04 20.66
CA ALA A 69 6.11 39.88 21.50
C ALA A 69 6.87 38.82 20.70
N SER A 70 8.18 38.75 20.94
CA SER A 70 9.05 37.75 20.32
C SER A 70 9.86 37.02 21.37
N TRP A 71 10.41 35.87 21.01
CA TRP A 71 11.35 35.14 21.86
C TRP A 71 12.57 34.67 21.08
N GLY A 72 13.68 34.61 21.80
CA GLY A 72 14.97 34.15 21.29
C GLY A 72 15.95 33.96 22.45
N LEU A 73 17.24 33.89 22.16
CA LEU A 73 18.28 33.74 23.19
C LEU A 73 18.65 35.09 23.82
N PRO A 74 19.26 35.13 25.02
CA PRO A 74 19.69 36.40 25.62
C PRO A 74 20.73 37.14 24.75
N GLU A 75 21.58 36.38 24.06
CA GLU A 75 22.54 36.84 23.06
C GLU A 75 22.43 35.95 21.82
N GLN A 76 22.89 36.45 20.67
CA GLN A 76 22.89 35.62 19.46
C GLN A 76 23.93 34.51 19.61
N SER A 77 23.47 33.25 19.66
CA SER A 77 24.35 32.10 19.86
C SER A 77 23.76 30.81 19.26
N ALA A 78 24.57 29.75 19.28
CA ALA A 78 24.12 28.41 18.93
C ALA A 78 22.90 27.98 19.75
N THR A 79 21.95 27.35 19.07
CA THR A 79 20.74 26.79 19.66
C THR A 79 21.05 25.45 20.30
N PRO A 80 20.64 25.19 21.54
CA PRO A 80 20.70 23.85 22.11
C PRO A 80 19.80 22.88 21.32
N ILE A 81 20.32 21.69 20.99
CA ILE A 81 19.62 20.66 20.21
C ILE A 81 19.40 19.44 21.10
N GLY A 82 18.18 18.90 21.06
CA GLY A 82 17.78 17.68 21.79
C GLY A 82 17.43 17.89 23.27
N GLU A 83 17.57 19.11 23.79
CA GLU A 83 17.22 19.47 25.16
C GLU A 83 16.34 20.74 25.24
N GLU A 84 15.67 20.90 26.37
CA GLU A 84 14.88 22.10 26.67
C GLU A 84 15.79 23.25 27.14
N PHE A 85 15.55 24.46 26.65
CA PHE A 85 16.28 25.66 27.05
C PHE A 85 15.37 26.87 27.25
N ASP A 86 15.82 27.79 28.08
CA ASP A 86 15.07 29.02 28.40
C ASP A 86 15.20 30.06 27.29
N LEU A 87 14.11 30.80 27.05
CA LEU A 87 14.06 31.90 26.10
C LEU A 87 13.95 33.25 26.81
N THR A 88 14.52 34.26 26.17
CA THR A 88 14.40 35.66 26.55
C THR A 88 13.31 36.33 25.73
N PHE A 89 12.36 36.98 26.41
CA PHE A 89 11.37 37.83 25.76
C PHE A 89 12.05 39.01 25.06
N ASN A 90 11.74 39.22 23.79
CA ASN A 90 12.44 40.12 22.87
C ASN A 90 13.95 39.85 22.80
N GLY A 91 14.35 38.58 22.90
CA GLY A 91 15.72 38.11 22.78
C GLY A 91 16.32 38.25 21.36
N GLN A 92 17.53 37.74 21.20
CA GLN A 92 18.32 37.70 19.98
C GLN A 92 18.08 36.41 19.17
N ASN A 93 18.69 36.34 17.98
CA ASN A 93 18.55 35.23 17.05
C ASN A 93 19.14 33.94 17.62
N MET A 94 18.44 32.82 17.42
CA MET A 94 18.95 31.47 17.62
C MET A 94 19.67 31.01 16.36
N LEU A 95 20.82 30.36 16.51
CA LEU A 95 21.63 29.84 15.41
C LEU A 95 21.55 28.31 15.38
N LEU A 96 21.02 27.71 14.32
CA LEU A 96 20.99 26.27 14.10
C LEU A 96 22.02 25.91 13.03
N ASN A 97 23.06 25.17 13.41
CA ASN A 97 24.00 24.54 12.48
C ASN A 97 23.87 23.03 12.67
N THR A 98 23.46 22.34 11.61
CA THR A 98 23.19 20.89 11.60
C THR A 98 24.46 20.07 11.49
N VAL A 99 25.49 20.56 10.81
CA VAL A 99 26.80 19.88 10.74
C VAL A 99 27.48 19.85 12.11
N SER A 100 27.45 20.97 12.83
CA SER A 100 27.88 21.10 14.23
C SER A 100 27.09 20.21 15.19
N ALA A 101 25.86 19.83 14.81
CA ALA A 101 25.03 18.89 15.55
C ALA A 101 25.37 17.41 15.26
N GLY A 102 26.30 17.15 14.33
CA GLY A 102 26.80 15.82 14.00
C GLY A 102 26.17 15.16 12.78
N PHE A 103 25.40 15.90 11.97
CA PHE A 103 24.89 15.42 10.68
C PHE A 103 25.92 15.64 9.58
N GLU A 104 26.00 14.72 8.61
CA GLU A 104 26.84 14.89 7.42
C GLU A 104 26.36 16.11 6.63
N GLU A 105 27.26 16.92 6.08
CA GLU A 105 26.92 18.05 5.20
C GLU A 105 26.16 17.56 3.95
N ASP A 106 25.20 18.35 3.46
CA ASP A 106 24.31 18.02 2.34
C ASP A 106 23.39 16.79 2.56
N SER A 107 23.26 16.30 3.79
CA SER A 107 22.30 15.23 4.15
C SER A 107 20.93 15.82 4.51
N LEU A 108 19.86 15.08 4.22
CA LEU A 108 18.50 15.53 4.56
C LEU A 108 18.20 15.27 6.03
N VAL A 109 17.74 16.31 6.72
CA VAL A 109 17.30 16.27 8.12
C VAL A 109 15.90 16.84 8.33
N ASP A 110 15.18 16.27 9.28
CA ASP A 110 13.92 16.81 9.77
C ASP A 110 14.19 17.66 11.01
N VAL A 111 13.65 18.88 11.05
CA VAL A 111 13.78 19.79 12.18
C VAL A 111 12.43 20.04 12.82
N THR A 112 12.28 19.62 14.07
CA THR A 112 11.08 19.90 14.88
C THR A 112 11.40 20.98 15.90
N ILE A 113 10.66 22.09 15.85
CA ILE A 113 10.81 23.22 16.78
C ILE A 113 9.56 23.30 17.64
N THR A 114 9.76 23.32 18.96
CA THR A 114 8.68 23.46 19.95
C THR A 114 8.92 24.70 20.80
N LEU A 115 7.88 25.51 20.99
CA LEU A 115 7.82 26.63 21.93
C LEU A 115 6.80 26.31 23.03
N ASP A 116 7.24 26.36 24.29
CA ASP A 116 6.39 26.23 25.46
C ASP A 116 6.32 27.58 26.20
N ILE A 117 5.12 28.17 26.24
CA ILE A 117 4.81 29.39 27.00
C ILE A 117 3.77 29.14 28.09
N THR A 118 3.57 27.89 28.51
CA THR A 118 2.63 27.49 29.57
C THR A 118 2.93 28.23 30.88
N ASN A 119 4.21 28.36 31.21
CA ASN A 119 4.69 29.04 32.42
C ASN A 119 5.14 30.49 32.17
N PHE A 120 4.83 31.06 31.00
CA PHE A 120 5.25 32.41 30.68
C PHE A 120 4.42 33.45 31.44
N ASP A 121 5.10 34.31 32.19
CA ASP A 121 4.52 35.45 32.89
C ASP A 121 4.85 36.75 32.15
N TYR A 122 3.81 37.38 31.59
CA TYR A 122 3.95 38.62 30.83
C TYR A 122 4.38 39.82 31.69
N SER A 123 4.13 39.80 33.00
CA SER A 123 4.53 40.90 33.88
C SER A 123 6.04 40.91 34.12
N THR A 124 6.64 39.73 34.29
CA THR A 124 8.09 39.55 34.48
C THR A 124 8.85 39.25 33.19
N ARG A 125 8.14 38.95 32.10
CA ARG A 125 8.70 38.59 30.77
C ARG A 125 9.58 37.34 30.83
N SER A 126 9.20 36.36 31.65
CA SER A 126 9.99 35.16 31.94
C SER A 126 9.15 33.89 31.87
N GLY A 127 9.81 32.73 31.72
CA GLY A 127 9.15 31.41 31.76
C GLY A 127 8.84 30.77 30.40
N ALA A 128 9.25 31.39 29.29
CA ALA A 128 9.17 30.77 27.96
C ALA A 128 10.36 29.85 27.71
N LYS A 129 10.10 28.70 27.09
CA LYS A 129 11.08 27.64 26.84
C LYS A 129 10.95 27.12 25.41
N ALA A 130 12.02 26.55 24.87
CA ALA A 130 11.98 25.88 23.58
C ALA A 130 12.76 24.57 23.58
N THR A 131 12.45 23.74 22.59
CA THR A 131 13.22 22.54 22.25
C THR A 131 13.35 22.50 20.73
N VAL A 132 14.57 22.23 20.25
CA VAL A 132 14.84 21.95 18.84
C VAL A 132 15.34 20.53 18.73
N LYS A 133 14.66 19.72 17.92
CA LYS A 133 15.05 18.35 17.61
C LYS A 133 15.44 18.27 16.14
N VAL A 134 16.60 17.69 15.86
CA VAL A 134 17.07 17.39 14.51
C VAL A 134 17.26 15.89 14.40
N GLU A 135 16.74 15.29 13.35
CA GLU A 135 16.85 13.86 13.08
C GLU A 135 17.13 13.65 11.58
N PRO A 136 17.77 12.54 11.16
CA PRO A 136 17.88 12.24 9.74
C PRO A 136 16.48 12.17 9.12
N SER A 137 16.27 12.86 8.00
CA SER A 137 15.02 12.72 7.25
C SER A 137 14.94 11.29 6.76
N THR A 138 13.79 10.66 6.97
CA THR A 138 13.44 9.52 6.14
C THR A 138 12.93 10.12 4.84
N PRO A 139 13.65 10.00 3.70
CA PRO A 139 13.14 10.54 2.45
C PRO A 139 11.73 9.99 2.25
N ALA A 140 10.79 10.86 1.87
CA ALA A 140 9.52 10.40 1.36
C ALA A 140 9.86 9.44 0.21
N VAL A 141 9.63 8.14 0.43
CA VAL A 141 9.92 7.17 -0.61
C VAL A 141 8.93 7.50 -1.72
N ASP A 142 9.44 7.92 -2.88
CA ASP A 142 8.66 8.05 -4.10
C ASP A 142 8.26 6.65 -4.58
N ASN A 143 7.36 6.04 -3.82
CA ASN A 143 6.93 4.68 -3.98
C ASN A 143 5.46 4.61 -4.37
N LEU A 144 5.15 3.56 -5.13
CA LEU A 144 3.82 3.16 -5.48
C LEU A 144 3.54 1.82 -4.84
N THR A 145 2.48 1.75 -4.05
CA THR A 145 1.91 0.48 -3.62
C THR A 145 0.94 -0.01 -4.69
N ILE A 146 1.23 -1.16 -5.27
CA ILE A 146 0.41 -1.81 -6.30
C ILE A 146 -0.32 -2.97 -5.65
N ASN A 147 -1.65 -2.96 -5.70
CA ASN A 147 -2.48 -4.09 -5.28
C ASN A 147 -3.00 -4.84 -6.50
N ALA A 148 -2.92 -6.17 -6.47
CA ALA A 148 -3.45 -7.01 -7.52
C ALA A 148 -4.68 -7.77 -7.02
N THR A 149 -5.80 -7.62 -7.71
CA THR A 149 -7.06 -8.31 -7.37
C THR A 149 -7.67 -8.98 -8.59
N SER A 150 -8.55 -9.96 -8.35
CA SER A 150 -9.35 -10.60 -9.40
C SER A 150 -10.68 -11.05 -8.85
N ASN A 151 -11.71 -11.14 -9.69
CA ASN A 151 -12.99 -11.72 -9.28
C ASN A 151 -12.80 -13.18 -8.83
N ILE A 152 -11.91 -13.94 -9.47
CA ILE A 152 -11.70 -15.36 -9.16
C ILE A 152 -10.58 -15.64 -8.14
N CYS A 153 -9.92 -14.63 -7.56
CA CYS A 153 -8.84 -14.85 -6.59
C CYS A 153 -9.36 -15.02 -5.16
N GLN A 154 -8.75 -15.96 -4.43
CA GLN A 154 -8.93 -16.18 -3.00
C GLN A 154 -7.97 -15.32 -2.17
N ALA A 155 -6.77 -15.05 -2.71
CA ALA A 155 -5.82 -14.12 -2.11
C ALA A 155 -5.40 -13.01 -3.10
N ASN A 156 -5.39 -11.78 -2.60
CA ASN A 156 -4.89 -10.62 -3.33
C ASN A 156 -3.37 -10.50 -3.20
N GLY A 157 -2.73 -9.87 -4.19
CA GLY A 157 -1.31 -9.52 -4.17
C GLY A 157 -1.11 -8.06 -3.77
N SER A 158 0.03 -7.74 -3.17
CA SER A 158 0.44 -6.35 -2.92
C SER A 158 1.96 -6.25 -2.88
N GLY A 159 2.50 -5.13 -3.37
CA GLY A 159 3.93 -4.80 -3.29
C GLY A 159 4.16 -3.30 -3.44
N THR A 160 5.26 -2.82 -2.88
CA THR A 160 5.65 -1.40 -2.93
C THR A 160 6.97 -1.24 -3.68
N PHE A 161 6.98 -0.36 -4.67
CA PHE A 161 8.07 -0.19 -5.63
C PHE A 161 8.37 1.28 -5.88
N ASN A 162 9.60 1.62 -6.24
CA ASN A 162 10.00 2.99 -6.53
C ASN A 162 9.60 3.38 -7.96
N VAL A 163 9.48 4.68 -8.21
CA VAL A 163 9.35 5.20 -9.58
C VAL A 163 10.53 4.72 -10.44
N GLY A 164 10.21 4.18 -11.61
CA GLY A 164 11.16 3.59 -12.56
C GLY A 164 11.38 2.08 -12.40
N ASP A 165 10.94 1.47 -11.30
CA ASP A 165 11.03 0.01 -11.13
C ASP A 165 10.18 -0.72 -12.17
N LYS A 166 10.67 -1.89 -12.62
CA LYS A 166 9.87 -2.86 -13.38
C LYS A 166 9.24 -3.88 -12.43
N VAL A 167 7.94 -4.11 -12.57
CA VAL A 167 7.14 -4.94 -11.67
C VAL A 167 6.39 -5.99 -12.49
N SER A 168 6.38 -7.24 -12.01
CA SER A 168 5.50 -8.29 -12.54
C SER A 168 4.26 -8.42 -11.66
N VAL A 169 3.10 -8.31 -12.28
CA VAL A 169 1.79 -8.62 -11.69
C VAL A 169 1.23 -9.85 -12.39
N TYR A 170 0.99 -10.93 -11.67
CA TYR A 170 0.47 -12.17 -12.26
C TYR A 170 -0.57 -12.85 -11.40
N TYR A 171 -1.41 -13.64 -12.06
CA TYR A 171 -2.54 -14.33 -11.48
C TYR A 171 -2.37 -15.82 -11.69
N LEU A 172 -2.30 -16.57 -10.59
CA LEU A 172 -2.18 -18.01 -10.58
C LEU A 172 -3.57 -18.63 -10.60
N LEU A 173 -3.74 -19.68 -11.40
CA LEU A 173 -4.94 -20.51 -11.43
C LEU A 173 -4.54 -21.96 -11.22
N ASP A 174 -5.21 -22.63 -10.30
CA ASP A 174 -5.14 -24.06 -10.04
C ASP A 174 -6.53 -24.66 -10.25
N THR A 175 -6.71 -25.41 -11.34
CA THR A 175 -7.99 -26.05 -11.68
C THR A 175 -8.19 -27.40 -10.98
N LYS A 176 -7.30 -27.75 -10.03
CA LYS A 176 -7.32 -29.03 -9.30
C LYS A 176 -7.28 -30.23 -10.24
N ASP A 177 -8.42 -30.90 -10.46
CA ASP A 177 -8.55 -32.08 -11.33
C ASP A 177 -9.26 -31.78 -12.67
N ALA A 178 -9.67 -30.54 -12.91
CA ALA A 178 -10.27 -30.08 -14.16
C ALA A 178 -9.24 -29.44 -15.09
N GLN A 179 -9.60 -29.24 -16.35
CA GLN A 179 -8.79 -28.55 -17.35
C GLN A 179 -9.53 -27.35 -17.92
N LEU A 180 -8.78 -26.35 -18.38
CA LEU A 180 -9.32 -25.15 -18.99
C LEU A 180 -9.85 -25.46 -20.39
N GLU A 181 -11.11 -25.12 -20.64
CA GLU A 181 -11.76 -25.22 -21.94
C GLU A 181 -11.90 -23.86 -22.61
N GLU A 182 -12.43 -22.89 -21.89
CA GLU A 182 -12.60 -21.51 -22.34
C GLU A 182 -12.21 -20.53 -21.23
N VAL A 183 -11.49 -19.46 -21.59
CA VAL A 183 -11.34 -18.28 -20.75
C VAL A 183 -11.45 -17.01 -21.60
N GLN A 184 -12.11 -16.00 -21.05
CA GLN A 184 -12.06 -14.63 -21.53
C GLN A 184 -11.78 -13.73 -20.35
N TRP A 185 -10.91 -12.73 -20.50
CA TRP A 185 -10.53 -11.85 -19.42
C TRP A 185 -10.14 -10.45 -19.91
N ALA A 186 -10.25 -9.48 -19.02
CA ALA A 186 -9.78 -8.12 -19.21
C ALA A 186 -9.06 -7.65 -17.94
N LEU A 187 -8.04 -6.81 -18.10
CA LEU A 187 -7.24 -6.31 -16.99
C LEU A 187 -7.24 -4.77 -16.99
N THR A 188 -7.50 -4.18 -15.82
CA THR A 188 -7.56 -2.73 -15.65
C THR A 188 -6.48 -2.23 -14.72
N TYR A 189 -5.89 -1.07 -15.05
CA TYR A 189 -4.86 -0.40 -14.25
C TYR A 189 -4.87 1.10 -14.49
N ASP A 190 -4.24 1.88 -13.60
CA ASP A 190 -4.06 3.33 -13.79
C ASP A 190 -2.87 3.62 -14.73
N LYS A 191 -3.19 4.05 -15.96
CA LYS A 191 -2.21 4.40 -17.00
C LYS A 191 -1.35 5.62 -16.66
N ASN A 192 -1.73 6.44 -15.68
CA ASN A 192 -0.89 7.55 -15.23
C ASN A 192 0.21 7.09 -14.28
N LEU A 193 -0.02 6.00 -13.53
CA LEU A 193 0.90 5.50 -12.51
C LEU A 193 1.73 4.31 -13.00
N LEU A 194 1.28 3.61 -14.06
CA LEU A 194 1.95 2.44 -14.62
C LEU A 194 1.99 2.48 -16.15
N THR A 195 3.13 2.10 -16.73
CA THR A 195 3.27 1.81 -18.16
C THR A 195 3.26 0.30 -18.37
N LEU A 196 2.35 -0.24 -19.19
CA LEU A 196 2.34 -1.67 -19.52
C LEU A 196 3.45 -1.99 -20.54
N ASP A 197 4.46 -2.76 -20.10
CA ASP A 197 5.60 -3.18 -20.92
C ASP A 197 5.32 -4.49 -21.66
N SER A 198 4.67 -5.44 -21.00
CA SER A 198 4.26 -6.70 -21.61
C SER A 198 3.02 -7.29 -20.95
N LEU A 199 2.28 -8.07 -21.73
CA LEU A 199 1.09 -8.80 -21.30
C LEU A 199 1.13 -10.17 -21.92
N THR A 200 1.13 -11.21 -21.10
CA THR A 200 1.28 -12.60 -21.54
C THR A 200 0.25 -13.50 -20.89
N MET A 201 -0.05 -14.58 -21.59
CA MET A 201 -0.80 -15.74 -21.10
C MET A 201 -0.03 -17.01 -21.51
N PRO A 202 -0.25 -18.16 -20.87
CA PRO A 202 0.35 -19.42 -21.31
C PRO A 202 0.04 -19.73 -22.77
N GLU A 203 0.92 -20.49 -23.39
CA GLU A 203 0.69 -21.01 -24.73
C GLU A 203 -0.46 -22.02 -24.70
N ILE A 204 -1.65 -21.53 -25.03
CA ILE A 204 -2.89 -22.30 -25.17
C ILE A 204 -3.28 -22.19 -26.64
N ALA A 205 -3.74 -23.29 -27.24
CA ALA A 205 -4.19 -23.27 -28.63
C ALA A 205 -5.32 -22.23 -28.79
N ASP A 206 -5.25 -21.46 -29.87
CA ASP A 206 -6.15 -20.33 -30.16
C ASP A 206 -6.18 -19.23 -29.07
N GLY A 207 -5.19 -19.21 -28.18
CA GLY A 207 -4.97 -18.14 -27.21
C GLY A 207 -4.56 -16.83 -27.88
N MET A 208 -5.24 -15.75 -27.53
CA MET A 208 -4.97 -14.41 -28.06
C MET A 208 -4.93 -13.38 -26.93
N VAL A 209 -3.97 -12.46 -27.03
CA VAL A 209 -3.83 -11.29 -26.14
C VAL A 209 -3.91 -10.03 -26.99
N ASN A 210 -4.67 -9.05 -26.52
CA ASN A 210 -4.76 -7.72 -27.09
C ASN A 210 -4.18 -6.72 -26.08
N MET A 211 -3.07 -6.07 -26.44
CA MET A 211 -2.42 -5.06 -25.59
C MET A 211 -3.14 -3.72 -25.58
N ASP A 212 -3.92 -3.38 -26.61
CA ASP A 212 -4.62 -2.09 -26.70
C ASP A 212 -5.79 -2.04 -25.70
N ASP A 213 -6.56 -3.13 -25.66
CA ASP A 213 -7.71 -3.31 -24.76
C ASP A 213 -7.34 -4.02 -23.46
N VAL A 214 -6.08 -4.49 -23.34
CA VAL A 214 -5.53 -5.18 -22.17
C VAL A 214 -6.39 -6.38 -21.78
N SER A 215 -6.69 -7.21 -22.78
CA SER A 215 -7.61 -8.33 -22.68
C SER A 215 -7.04 -9.57 -23.35
N GLY A 216 -7.61 -10.72 -23.05
CA GLY A 216 -7.25 -11.96 -23.74
C GLY A 216 -8.35 -12.99 -23.67
N ASN A 217 -8.23 -13.97 -24.55
CA ASN A 217 -9.13 -15.10 -24.60
C ASN A 217 -8.37 -16.35 -25.04
N ALA A 218 -8.83 -17.51 -24.60
CA ALA A 218 -8.40 -18.78 -25.15
C ALA A 218 -9.57 -19.75 -25.15
N SER A 219 -9.64 -20.57 -26.19
CA SER A 219 -10.62 -21.64 -26.32
C SER A 219 -9.90 -22.83 -26.91
N ASN A 220 -9.90 -23.98 -26.24
CA ASN A 220 -9.18 -25.14 -26.75
C ASN A 220 -9.92 -26.45 -26.50
N LEU A 221 -10.20 -27.18 -27.58
CA LEU A 221 -10.73 -28.54 -27.52
C LEU A 221 -9.72 -29.57 -26.98
N ALA A 222 -8.42 -29.27 -27.08
CA ALA A 222 -7.35 -30.12 -26.55
C ALA A 222 -7.06 -29.87 -25.06
N LEU A 223 -7.77 -28.92 -24.43
CA LEU A 223 -7.70 -28.54 -23.01
C LEU A 223 -6.30 -28.09 -22.53
N TYR A 224 -6.25 -27.24 -21.51
CA TYR A 224 -4.99 -26.86 -20.86
C TYR A 224 -5.04 -27.15 -19.37
N ASP A 225 -4.06 -27.92 -18.90
CA ASP A 225 -3.93 -28.28 -17.50
C ASP A 225 -3.36 -27.11 -16.70
N PHE A 226 -4.14 -26.59 -15.75
CA PHE A 226 -3.70 -25.58 -14.77
C PHE A 226 -3.44 -26.18 -13.38
N ALA A 227 -3.50 -27.51 -13.21
CA ALA A 227 -3.27 -28.15 -11.93
C ALA A 227 -1.91 -27.74 -11.33
N GLY A 228 -1.92 -27.41 -10.04
CA GLY A 228 -0.72 -27.02 -9.30
C GLY A 228 -0.40 -25.52 -9.33
N GLY A 229 -1.30 -24.67 -9.85
CA GLY A 229 -1.19 -23.21 -9.74
C GLY A 229 -0.26 -22.61 -10.78
N LYS A 230 -0.70 -22.55 -12.03
CA LYS A 230 0.06 -21.96 -13.15
C LYS A 230 -0.38 -20.52 -13.40
N LYS A 231 0.50 -19.69 -13.95
CA LYS A 231 0.16 -18.30 -14.33
C LYS A 231 -0.91 -18.32 -15.42
N LEU A 232 -2.07 -17.70 -15.18
CA LEU A 232 -3.11 -17.49 -16.19
C LEU A 232 -2.80 -16.22 -17.01
N VAL A 233 -2.45 -15.13 -16.33
CA VAL A 233 -2.07 -13.84 -16.92
C VAL A 233 -0.85 -13.31 -16.17
N GLU A 234 0.09 -12.73 -16.91
CA GLU A 234 1.20 -11.94 -16.37
C GLU A 234 1.31 -10.61 -17.12
N ALA A 235 1.32 -9.51 -16.37
CA ALA A 235 1.51 -8.16 -16.87
C ALA A 235 2.78 -7.57 -16.24
N VAL A 236 3.70 -7.08 -17.07
CA VAL A 236 4.90 -6.38 -16.61
C VAL A 236 4.69 -4.89 -16.80
N PHE A 237 4.95 -4.12 -15.75
CA PHE A 237 4.79 -2.68 -15.73
C PHE A 237 6.07 -1.96 -15.35
N THR A 238 6.23 -0.74 -15.87
CA THR A 238 7.15 0.28 -15.34
C THR A 238 6.38 1.25 -14.46
N VAL A 239 6.88 1.54 -13.25
CA VAL A 239 6.27 2.48 -12.29
C VAL A 239 6.54 3.94 -12.68
N ASN A 240 5.49 4.75 -12.82
CA ASN A 240 5.59 6.14 -13.28
C ASN A 240 5.32 7.20 -12.19
N GLY A 241 4.71 6.82 -11.06
CA GLY A 241 4.27 7.77 -10.04
C GLY A 241 4.24 7.16 -8.64
N THR A 242 3.67 7.88 -7.67
CA THR A 242 3.69 7.52 -6.25
C THR A 242 2.27 7.38 -5.68
N GLY A 243 2.13 6.78 -4.51
CA GLY A 243 0.85 6.58 -3.82
C GLY A 243 0.38 5.13 -3.84
N THR A 244 -0.89 4.89 -4.16
CA THR A 244 -1.47 3.54 -4.21
C THR A 244 -2.31 3.35 -5.48
N THR A 245 -2.18 2.21 -6.14
CA THR A 245 -2.98 1.83 -7.31
C THR A 245 -3.40 0.37 -7.28
N ASN A 246 -4.33 0.00 -8.17
CA ASN A 246 -4.78 -1.36 -8.35
C ASN A 246 -4.52 -1.84 -9.78
N VAL A 247 -4.24 -3.14 -9.89
CA VAL A 247 -4.23 -3.90 -11.14
C VAL A 247 -5.25 -5.03 -10.97
N ASP A 248 -6.37 -4.90 -11.66
CA ASP A 248 -7.54 -5.76 -11.44
C ASP A 248 -7.78 -6.64 -12.67
N LEU A 249 -7.70 -7.96 -12.50
CA LEU A 249 -8.07 -8.93 -13.52
C LEU A 249 -9.55 -9.27 -13.37
N ASN A 250 -10.33 -9.02 -14.41
CA ASN A 250 -11.71 -9.47 -14.50
C ASN A 250 -11.81 -10.64 -15.46
N VAL A 251 -12.04 -11.84 -14.93
CA VAL A 251 -12.37 -13.02 -15.74
C VAL A 251 -13.83 -12.90 -16.15
N VAL A 252 -14.08 -12.81 -17.45
CA VAL A 252 -15.41 -12.63 -18.05
C VAL A 252 -16.08 -13.97 -18.23
N ASP A 253 -15.41 -14.93 -18.85
CA ASP A 253 -15.92 -16.29 -19.01
C ASP A 253 -14.83 -17.27 -18.58
N LEU A 254 -15.21 -18.32 -17.87
CA LEU A 254 -14.33 -19.43 -17.49
C LEU A 254 -15.12 -20.72 -17.52
N THR A 255 -14.75 -21.62 -18.43
CA THR A 255 -15.33 -22.95 -18.54
C THR A 255 -14.25 -23.98 -18.29
N LEU A 256 -14.55 -24.92 -17.39
CA LEU A 256 -13.68 -26.03 -17.03
C LEU A 256 -14.31 -27.34 -17.47
N GLY A 257 -13.50 -28.30 -17.89
CA GLY A 257 -13.95 -29.64 -18.26
C GLY A 257 -13.02 -30.72 -17.72
N LYS A 258 -13.56 -31.89 -17.35
CA LYS A 258 -12.72 -33.03 -16.94
C LYS A 258 -12.31 -33.83 -18.17
N LEU A 259 -11.01 -34.03 -18.29
CA LEU A 259 -10.46 -34.90 -19.33
C LEU A 259 -10.78 -36.35 -19.00
N ASN A 260 -11.45 -37.05 -19.92
CA ASN A 260 -11.63 -38.49 -19.82
C ASN A 260 -10.31 -39.18 -20.21
N PRO A 261 -9.65 -39.91 -19.30
CA PRO A 261 -8.33 -40.49 -19.54
C PRO A 261 -8.34 -41.61 -20.59
N ALA A 262 -9.51 -42.22 -20.86
CA ALA A 262 -9.64 -43.29 -21.85
C ALA A 262 -9.81 -42.76 -23.28
N THR A 263 -10.43 -41.59 -23.45
CA THR A 263 -10.71 -41.00 -24.78
C THR A 263 -9.80 -39.83 -25.12
N GLY A 264 -9.18 -39.19 -24.13
CA GLY A 264 -8.39 -37.98 -24.32
C GLY A 264 -9.22 -36.77 -24.73
N THR A 265 -10.51 -36.75 -24.38
CA THR A 265 -11.46 -35.67 -24.67
C THR A 265 -12.20 -35.25 -23.40
N VAL A 266 -12.80 -34.05 -23.39
CA VAL A 266 -13.74 -33.64 -22.34
C VAL A 266 -14.91 -34.62 -22.28
N ASP A 267 -15.34 -34.97 -21.08
CA ASP A 267 -16.65 -35.58 -20.87
C ASP A 267 -17.71 -34.48 -20.91
N ALA A 268 -18.64 -34.52 -21.86
CA ALA A 268 -19.66 -33.48 -22.03
C ALA A 268 -20.54 -33.31 -20.77
N ASP A 269 -20.65 -34.34 -19.93
CA ASP A 269 -21.37 -34.27 -18.66
C ASP A 269 -20.52 -33.64 -17.52
N SER A 270 -19.29 -33.20 -17.82
CA SER A 270 -18.32 -32.64 -16.88
C SER A 270 -17.98 -31.16 -17.09
N GLU A 271 -18.60 -30.52 -18.09
CA GLU A 271 -18.46 -29.08 -18.32
C GLU A 271 -19.00 -28.30 -17.12
N TYR A 272 -18.22 -27.32 -16.66
CA TYR A 272 -18.52 -26.46 -15.54
C TYR A 272 -18.24 -25.01 -15.90
N GLU A 273 -19.33 -24.25 -16.07
CA GLU A 273 -19.30 -22.80 -16.26
C GLU A 273 -18.99 -22.12 -14.92
N ALA A 274 -17.70 -21.96 -14.65
CA ALA A 274 -17.16 -21.37 -13.43
C ALA A 274 -17.45 -19.86 -13.34
N VAL A 275 -17.37 -19.17 -14.48
CA VAL A 275 -17.69 -17.74 -14.61
C VAL A 275 -18.42 -17.52 -15.92
N VAL A 276 -19.52 -16.76 -15.89
CA VAL A 276 -20.31 -16.39 -17.07
C VAL A 276 -20.57 -14.90 -17.07
N ASN A 277 -20.07 -14.19 -18.09
CA ASN A 277 -20.19 -12.73 -18.21
C ASN A 277 -19.77 -11.97 -16.91
N GLY A 278 -18.73 -12.46 -16.24
CA GLY A 278 -18.17 -11.93 -14.99
C GLY A 278 -18.83 -12.42 -13.71
N ASP A 279 -19.99 -13.07 -13.80
CA ASP A 279 -20.70 -13.63 -12.64
C ASP A 279 -20.14 -15.01 -12.29
N MET A 280 -19.68 -15.17 -11.05
CA MET A 280 -19.09 -16.42 -10.57
C MET A 280 -20.14 -17.41 -10.11
N ALA A 281 -19.90 -18.69 -10.40
CA ALA A 281 -20.62 -19.78 -9.76
C ALA A 281 -20.39 -19.75 -8.23
N ASN A 282 -21.45 -20.02 -7.46
CA ASN A 282 -21.38 -19.95 -5.99
C ASN A 282 -20.40 -20.96 -5.37
N ASP A 283 -20.14 -22.06 -6.08
CA ASP A 283 -19.26 -23.16 -5.69
C ASP A 283 -17.91 -23.12 -6.42
N LEU A 284 -17.55 -21.98 -7.05
CA LEU A 284 -16.31 -21.82 -7.81
C LEU A 284 -15.07 -22.30 -7.04
N PHE A 285 -14.95 -21.88 -5.78
CA PHE A 285 -13.78 -22.17 -4.95
C PHE A 285 -13.72 -23.63 -4.45
N ASP A 286 -14.78 -24.41 -4.63
CA ASP A 286 -14.72 -25.86 -4.46
C ASP A 286 -13.95 -26.52 -5.62
N HIS A 287 -13.89 -25.86 -6.77
CA HIS A 287 -13.32 -26.38 -8.02
C HIS A 287 -11.95 -25.79 -8.37
N ILE A 288 -11.65 -24.55 -7.95
CA ILE A 288 -10.37 -23.90 -8.23
C ILE A 288 -9.66 -23.38 -6.98
N ASN A 289 -8.36 -23.13 -7.08
CA ASN A 289 -7.65 -22.15 -6.25
C ASN A 289 -7.06 -21.07 -7.16
N SER A 290 -7.00 -19.82 -6.68
CA SER A 290 -6.39 -18.75 -7.46
C SER A 290 -5.90 -17.61 -6.58
N ASP A 291 -4.71 -17.10 -6.90
CA ASP A 291 -4.04 -16.05 -6.14
C ASP A 291 -3.45 -15.01 -7.09
N ALA A 292 -3.46 -13.74 -6.67
CA ALA A 292 -2.71 -12.69 -7.33
C ALA A 292 -1.35 -12.47 -6.65
N LYS A 293 -0.34 -12.09 -7.43
CA LYS A 293 1.02 -11.79 -6.95
C LYS A 293 1.53 -10.50 -7.59
N VAL A 294 2.34 -9.78 -6.83
CA VAL A 294 3.04 -8.56 -7.25
C VAL A 294 4.48 -8.69 -6.76
N GLU A 295 5.44 -8.68 -7.68
CA GLU A 295 6.85 -8.84 -7.34
C GLU A 295 7.76 -8.07 -8.32
N ALA A 296 9.02 -7.85 -7.94
CA ALA A 296 9.99 -7.21 -8.83
C ALA A 296 10.19 -8.06 -10.09
N TYR A 297 10.17 -7.43 -11.26
CA TYR A 297 10.37 -8.15 -12.52
C TYR A 297 11.83 -8.55 -12.69
N VAL A 298 12.05 -9.82 -13.05
CA VAL A 298 13.37 -10.34 -13.41
C VAL A 298 13.38 -10.64 -14.90
N GLU A 299 14.23 -9.92 -15.64
CA GLU A 299 14.40 -10.19 -17.07
C GLU A 299 14.91 -11.63 -17.29
N PRO A 300 14.32 -12.38 -18.23
CA PRO A 300 14.77 -13.74 -18.52
C PRO A 300 16.19 -13.69 -19.10
N THR A 301 17.14 -14.35 -18.44
CA THR A 301 18.49 -14.54 -18.99
C THR A 301 18.43 -15.57 -20.11
N THR A 302 18.50 -15.12 -21.36
CA THR A 302 18.77 -16.00 -22.51
C THR A 302 20.20 -16.52 -22.38
N THR A 303 20.35 -17.71 -21.81
CA THR A 303 21.60 -18.46 -21.94
C THR A 303 21.58 -19.08 -23.33
N GLU A 304 22.21 -18.41 -24.29
CA GLU A 304 22.43 -18.98 -25.62
C GLU A 304 23.16 -20.33 -25.44
N PRO A 305 22.66 -21.46 -25.98
CA PRO A 305 23.36 -22.73 -25.86
C PRO A 305 24.67 -22.64 -26.65
N ALA A 306 25.76 -22.34 -25.95
CA ALA A 306 27.11 -22.36 -26.49
C ALA A 306 27.59 -23.81 -26.68
N THR A 307 27.11 -24.49 -27.72
CA THR A 307 27.78 -25.64 -28.32
C THR A 307 27.33 -25.87 -29.77
N GLU A 308 28.04 -25.25 -30.72
CA GLU A 308 28.26 -25.96 -31.98
C GLU A 308 29.10 -27.22 -31.66
N PRO A 309 28.68 -28.44 -32.04
CA PRO A 309 29.50 -29.61 -31.83
C PRO A 309 30.67 -29.57 -32.81
N THR A 310 31.88 -29.24 -32.32
CA THR A 310 33.11 -29.52 -33.05
C THR A 310 33.24 -31.04 -33.21
N THR A 311 32.92 -31.53 -34.40
CA THR A 311 33.14 -32.93 -34.78
C THR A 311 34.64 -33.13 -34.94
N VAL A 312 35.25 -33.83 -34.00
CA VAL A 312 36.61 -34.34 -34.14
C VAL A 312 36.49 -35.79 -34.60
N GLU A 313 37.04 -36.12 -35.78
CA GLU A 313 37.05 -37.49 -36.28
C GLU A 313 37.79 -38.41 -35.27
N PRO A 314 37.25 -39.60 -34.94
CA PRO A 314 37.91 -40.51 -34.02
C PRO A 314 39.12 -41.17 -34.70
N THR A 315 40.31 -40.98 -34.14
CA THR A 315 41.50 -41.74 -34.51
C THR A 315 41.38 -43.17 -34.00
N THR A 316 41.31 -44.13 -34.92
CA THR A 316 41.28 -45.56 -34.64
C THR A 316 42.60 -46.03 -34.05
N THR A 317 42.57 -46.64 -32.87
CA THR A 317 43.67 -47.47 -32.36
C THR A 317 43.09 -48.84 -31.98
N GLU A 318 43.55 -49.91 -32.62
CA GLU A 318 43.15 -51.29 -32.31
C GLU A 318 43.56 -51.68 -30.87
N PRO A 319 42.64 -52.21 -30.05
CA PRO A 319 43.03 -52.94 -28.85
C PRO A 319 43.27 -54.42 -29.21
N ALA A 320 44.53 -54.85 -29.09
CA ALA A 320 44.87 -56.27 -29.00
C ALA A 320 44.69 -56.73 -27.55
N THR A 321 43.74 -57.64 -27.27
CA THR A 321 43.86 -58.84 -26.40
C THR A 321 42.49 -59.48 -26.11
N GLU A 322 42.48 -60.81 -26.09
CA GLU A 322 41.33 -61.72 -26.10
C GLU A 322 40.47 -61.71 -24.81
N PRO A 323 39.17 -62.09 -24.87
CA PRO A 323 38.32 -62.20 -23.69
C PRO A 323 38.44 -63.56 -23.00
N THR A 324 38.72 -63.56 -21.70
CA THR A 324 38.55 -64.73 -20.82
C THR A 324 37.11 -64.78 -20.29
N THR A 325 36.45 -65.90 -20.58
CA THR A 325 35.11 -66.27 -20.12
C THR A 325 35.11 -66.61 -18.63
N VAL A 326 34.21 -66.03 -17.84
CA VAL A 326 33.85 -66.53 -16.50
C VAL A 326 32.33 -66.50 -16.35
N GLU A 327 31.74 -67.66 -16.03
CA GLU A 327 30.30 -67.86 -15.80
C GLU A 327 29.76 -66.98 -14.65
N PRO A 328 28.49 -66.55 -14.72
CA PRO A 328 27.83 -65.94 -13.57
C PRO A 328 27.36 -67.01 -12.58
N ALA A 329 27.77 -66.88 -11.31
CA ALA A 329 27.22 -67.64 -10.21
C ALA A 329 25.90 -67.01 -9.71
N THR A 330 24.86 -67.84 -9.63
CA THR A 330 23.56 -67.54 -9.04
C THR A 330 23.65 -67.60 -7.51
N THR A 331 23.21 -66.56 -6.80
CA THR A 331 22.92 -66.61 -5.36
C THR A 331 21.56 -65.98 -5.07
N GLU A 332 20.67 -66.78 -4.47
CA GLU A 332 19.37 -66.36 -3.91
C GLU A 332 19.57 -65.33 -2.78
N PRO A 333 18.68 -64.33 -2.64
CA PRO A 333 18.65 -63.50 -1.46
C PRO A 333 17.80 -64.16 -0.36
N ALA A 334 18.44 -64.53 0.74
CA ALA A 334 17.81 -64.75 2.03
C ALA A 334 18.22 -63.60 2.96
N THR A 335 17.26 -62.83 3.47
CA THR A 335 17.27 -62.28 4.84
C THR A 335 15.97 -61.53 5.18
N GLU A 336 15.43 -61.86 6.35
CA GLU A 336 14.34 -61.16 7.06
C GLU A 336 14.78 -59.75 7.52
N PRO A 337 13.84 -58.80 7.73
CA PRO A 337 14.17 -57.52 8.32
C PRO A 337 14.21 -57.60 9.85
N THR A 338 15.35 -57.28 10.45
CA THR A 338 15.49 -56.97 11.87
C THR A 338 15.12 -55.52 12.14
N THR A 339 14.14 -55.32 13.01
CA THR A 339 13.72 -54.03 13.60
C THR A 339 14.83 -53.47 14.49
N VAL A 340 15.22 -52.21 14.29
CA VAL A 340 16.05 -51.46 15.23
C VAL A 340 15.29 -50.20 15.65
N GLU A 341 15.07 -50.08 16.95
CA GLU A 341 14.41 -48.97 17.64
C GLU A 341 15.32 -47.72 17.63
N PRO A 342 14.80 -46.50 17.44
CA PRO A 342 15.64 -45.30 17.48
C PRO A 342 15.98 -44.91 18.92
N ALA A 343 17.27 -44.71 19.19
CA ALA A 343 17.77 -44.14 20.44
C ALA A 343 17.55 -42.62 20.46
N THR A 344 16.85 -42.16 21.49
CA THR A 344 16.64 -40.74 21.82
C THR A 344 17.88 -40.18 22.52
N THR A 345 18.44 -39.07 22.03
CA THR A 345 19.48 -38.30 22.73
C THR A 345 18.89 -36.99 23.26
N GLU A 346 18.86 -36.83 24.59
CA GLU A 346 18.58 -35.57 25.28
C GLU A 346 19.76 -34.58 25.13
N PRO A 347 19.51 -33.26 25.05
CA PRO A 347 20.54 -32.27 25.26
C PRO A 347 20.69 -31.91 26.75
N ALA A 348 21.92 -31.97 27.23
CA ALA A 348 22.34 -31.46 28.54
C ALA A 348 22.56 -29.94 28.48
N THR A 349 22.01 -29.18 29.43
CA THR A 349 22.51 -27.86 29.83
C THR A 349 22.43 -27.72 31.35
N GLU A 350 23.50 -27.18 31.94
CA GLU A 350 23.74 -27.05 33.39
C GLU A 350 22.89 -25.96 34.07
N PRO A 351 22.66 -26.02 35.40
CA PRO A 351 22.13 -24.92 36.18
C PRO A 351 23.25 -24.08 36.84
N THR A 352 23.05 -22.77 36.93
CA THR A 352 23.81 -21.85 37.79
C THR A 352 22.83 -21.16 38.75
N ASP A 353 23.21 -21.07 40.03
CA ASP A 353 22.43 -20.63 41.19
C ASP A 353 22.07 -19.12 41.24
N ALA A 354 20.81 -18.84 41.62
CA ALA A 354 20.21 -17.89 42.61
C ALA A 354 20.74 -16.42 42.79
N PRO A 355 19.99 -15.44 43.39
CA PRO A 355 18.76 -15.59 44.21
C PRO A 355 17.60 -14.54 44.04
N SER A 356 16.42 -14.98 44.51
CA SER A 356 15.38 -14.32 45.34
C SER A 356 15.03 -12.82 45.20
N THR A 357 13.74 -12.54 44.93
CA THR A 357 12.90 -11.61 45.72
C THR A 357 11.41 -12.02 45.65
N GLU A 358 10.73 -12.03 46.80
CA GLU A 358 9.28 -12.28 46.99
C GLU A 358 8.39 -11.24 46.31
N PRO A 359 7.11 -11.57 46.06
CA PRO A 359 6.10 -10.80 46.80
C PRO A 359 4.98 -11.65 47.43
N THR A 360 4.48 -11.13 48.55
CA THR A 360 3.38 -11.63 49.37
C THR A 360 2.02 -11.10 48.89
N THR A 361 1.08 -12.04 48.71
CA THR A 361 -0.36 -12.05 49.06
C THR A 361 -1.20 -10.75 49.02
N THR A 362 -2.32 -10.74 48.27
CA THR A 362 -3.70 -10.85 48.82
C THR A 362 -4.80 -10.72 47.74
N GLU A 363 -5.68 -11.71 47.71
CA GLU A 363 -7.00 -11.70 47.05
C GLU A 363 -8.04 -11.06 48.00
N PRO A 364 -9.17 -10.53 47.53
CA PRO A 364 -10.40 -11.32 47.69
C PRO A 364 -11.49 -11.18 46.59
N ALA A 365 -12.07 -12.33 46.24
CA ALA A 365 -13.51 -12.67 46.12
C ALA A 365 -14.59 -11.59 45.78
N THR A 366 -15.21 -11.80 44.60
CA THR A 366 -16.66 -11.85 44.24
C THR A 366 -17.70 -10.96 44.96
N VAL A 367 -18.54 -10.23 44.18
CA VAL A 367 -20.04 -10.36 44.09
C VAL A 367 -20.60 -9.63 42.83
N ALA A 368 -21.40 -10.34 42.01
CA ALA A 368 -22.59 -9.84 41.29
C ALA A 368 -23.79 -10.68 41.78
N PRO A 369 -25.10 -10.38 41.57
CA PRO A 369 -25.73 -9.44 40.63
C PRO A 369 -26.93 -8.63 41.21
N THR A 370 -27.58 -7.77 40.42
CA THR A 370 -29.06 -7.77 40.11
C THR A 370 -29.56 -6.44 39.54
N THR A 371 -30.22 -6.54 38.39
CA THR A 371 -31.20 -5.57 37.82
C THR A 371 -32.56 -5.77 38.51
N PRO A 372 -33.44 -4.75 38.49
CA PRO A 372 -34.83 -5.04 38.14
C PRO A 372 -35.47 -4.03 37.17
N ASP A 373 -35.90 -4.61 36.05
CA ASP A 373 -37.16 -4.48 35.30
C ASP A 373 -37.87 -3.15 34.94
N ALA A 374 -38.53 -3.27 33.79
CA ALA A 374 -39.27 -2.29 33.00
C ALA A 374 -40.72 -2.02 33.43
N THR A 375 -41.32 -0.94 32.90
CA THR A 375 -42.54 -0.94 32.03
C THR A 375 -43.51 0.24 32.21
N SER A 376 -43.83 0.90 31.07
CA SER A 376 -45.05 1.64 30.65
C SER A 376 -45.57 2.88 31.39
N ALA A 377 -45.89 3.96 30.64
CA ALA A 377 -47.28 4.34 30.30
C ALA A 377 -47.38 5.64 29.45
N THR A 378 -48.54 5.76 28.82
CA THR A 378 -48.94 6.52 27.63
C THR A 378 -49.64 7.84 27.96
N GLN A 379 -49.51 8.84 27.06
CA GLN A 379 -50.39 9.98 26.70
C GLN A 379 -51.29 10.70 27.74
N ALA A 380 -51.26 12.05 27.66
CA ALA A 380 -52.33 12.95 27.17
C ALA A 380 -52.57 14.22 28.02
N ALA A 381 -53.04 15.25 27.29
CA ALA A 381 -53.71 16.50 27.69
C ALA A 381 -52.81 17.72 28.05
N THR A 382 -53.08 18.97 27.66
CA THR A 382 -54.08 19.63 26.80
C THR A 382 -53.71 21.13 26.74
N LYS A 383 -53.64 21.68 25.51
CA LYS A 383 -54.17 22.99 25.02
C LYS A 383 -53.78 24.34 25.67
N GLY A 384 -53.37 25.25 24.79
CA GLY A 384 -53.58 26.71 24.84
C GLY A 384 -52.79 27.41 23.71
N GLN A 385 -53.37 27.66 22.53
CA GLN A 385 -53.88 28.98 22.07
C GLN A 385 -52.79 30.09 22.08
N SER A 386 -52.51 30.89 21.05
CA SER A 386 -53.36 31.40 19.97
C SER A 386 -52.56 32.26 18.97
N THR A 387 -52.92 32.14 17.68
CA THR A 387 -53.11 33.17 16.60
C THR A 387 -51.97 33.98 15.97
N ALA A 388 -52.15 34.11 14.65
CA ALA A 388 -51.30 34.67 13.60
C ALA A 388 -51.66 36.11 13.16
N ASP A 389 -50.90 36.58 12.16
CA ASP A 389 -51.11 37.65 11.17
C ASP A 389 -50.94 39.10 11.62
N THR A 390 -50.15 39.96 10.94
CA THR A 390 -50.41 40.44 9.56
C THR A 390 -49.16 41.06 8.88
N ALA A 391 -49.13 40.99 7.55
CA ALA A 391 -48.25 41.62 6.53
C ALA A 391 -48.01 43.15 6.71
N THR A 392 -47.01 43.83 6.12
CA THR A 392 -46.72 43.95 4.66
C THR A 392 -45.36 44.64 4.41
N SER A 393 -44.88 44.53 3.16
CA SER A 393 -43.58 44.90 2.57
C SER A 393 -43.35 46.38 2.29
N ASP A 394 -42.07 46.79 2.19
CA ASP A 394 -41.54 47.55 1.03
C ASP A 394 -40.00 47.46 0.92
N THR A 395 -39.55 47.28 -0.33
CA THR A 395 -38.20 47.00 -0.90
C THR A 395 -37.65 48.32 -1.55
N PRO A 396 -36.47 48.50 -2.22
CA PRO A 396 -35.33 47.65 -2.61
C PRO A 396 -33.89 48.21 -2.40
N ALA A 397 -32.92 47.34 -2.75
CA ALA A 397 -31.66 47.57 -3.50
C ALA A 397 -30.37 47.27 -2.71
N ASN A 398 -29.30 46.67 -3.24
CA ASN A 398 -29.01 45.85 -4.44
C ASN A 398 -27.53 45.42 -4.31
N GLY A 399 -27.22 44.14 -4.55
CA GLY A 399 -25.88 43.61 -4.91
C GLY A 399 -24.82 43.50 -3.79
N THR A 400 -23.92 42.51 -3.73
CA THR A 400 -23.57 41.38 -4.60
C THR A 400 -22.69 40.40 -3.81
N SER A 401 -22.80 39.10 -4.13
CA SER A 401 -21.85 37.96 -3.92
C SER A 401 -21.39 37.56 -2.51
N SER A 402 -21.77 36.35 -2.08
CA SER A 402 -20.93 35.13 -2.17
C SER A 402 -21.62 33.91 -1.52
N ASN A 403 -21.21 32.72 -1.96
CA ASN A 403 -21.45 31.36 -1.42
C ASN A 403 -22.56 30.52 -2.07
N ALA A 404 -22.12 29.74 -3.06
CA ALA A 404 -22.81 28.57 -3.56
C ALA A 404 -22.70 27.40 -2.58
N VAL A 405 -23.83 26.75 -2.29
CA VAL A 405 -23.91 25.47 -1.59
C VAL A 405 -23.80 24.37 -2.64
N GLN A 406 -22.82 23.48 -2.44
CA GLN A 406 -22.54 22.34 -3.29
C GLN A 406 -23.26 21.11 -2.71
N THR A 407 -24.30 20.60 -3.38
CA THR A 407 -24.75 19.20 -3.24
C THR A 407 -25.56 18.78 -4.47
N GLY A 408 -25.25 17.58 -4.98
CA GLY A 408 -26.16 16.76 -5.78
C GLY A 408 -26.04 16.89 -7.30
N ASN A 409 -25.29 15.98 -7.94
CA ASN A 409 -25.85 15.11 -8.98
C ASN A 409 -24.80 14.11 -9.49
N ALA A 410 -24.94 12.86 -9.04
CA ALA A 410 -24.35 11.71 -9.70
C ALA A 410 -25.29 11.23 -10.83
N SER A 411 -24.68 10.94 -11.98
CA SER A 411 -25.03 9.81 -12.86
C SER A 411 -26.40 9.80 -13.53
N MET A 412 -26.53 10.55 -14.64
CA MET A 412 -27.52 10.24 -15.70
C MET A 412 -26.87 9.98 -17.09
N ALA A 413 -25.54 10.04 -17.19
CA ALA A 413 -24.80 9.82 -18.44
C ALA A 413 -24.41 8.35 -18.68
N VAL A 414 -24.24 7.56 -17.61
CA VAL A 414 -23.80 6.15 -17.71
C VAL A 414 -24.92 5.22 -18.18
N VAL A 415 -26.19 5.55 -17.90
CA VAL A 415 -27.35 4.73 -18.29
C VAL A 415 -27.66 4.82 -19.80
N ILE A 416 -27.29 5.93 -20.45
CA ILE A 416 -27.55 6.12 -21.90
C ILE A 416 -26.48 5.43 -22.76
N LEU A 417 -25.25 5.29 -22.26
CA LEU A 417 -24.16 4.62 -22.98
C LEU A 417 -24.32 3.08 -23.02
N LEU A 418 -24.83 2.47 -21.95
CA LEU A 418 -25.14 1.03 -21.91
C LEU A 418 -26.35 0.63 -22.79
N ALA A 419 -27.27 1.56 -23.06
CA ALA A 419 -28.43 1.29 -23.92
C ALA A 419 -28.11 1.37 -25.43
N LEU A 420 -26.99 2.00 -25.84
CA LEU A 420 -26.63 2.14 -27.26
C LEU A 420 -25.75 1.00 -27.79
N VAL A 421 -24.99 0.31 -26.92
CA VAL A 421 -24.12 -0.81 -27.33
C VAL A 421 -24.91 -2.10 -27.60
N SER A 422 -26.06 -2.29 -26.93
CA SER A 422 -26.93 -3.47 -27.14
C SER A 422 -27.72 -3.44 -28.46
N ALA A 423 -27.85 -2.28 -29.13
CA ALA A 423 -28.60 -2.17 -30.38
C ALA A 423 -27.80 -2.54 -31.64
N THR A 424 -26.47 -2.55 -31.58
CA THR A 424 -25.59 -2.88 -32.73
C THR A 424 -25.23 -4.37 -32.84
N GLY A 425 -25.37 -5.15 -31.77
CA GLY A 425 -25.00 -6.59 -31.76
C GLY A 425 -26.03 -7.54 -32.40
N VAL A 426 -27.30 -7.12 -32.53
CA VAL A 426 -28.39 -8.03 -32.96
C VAL A 426 -28.52 -8.15 -34.48
N VAL A 427 -27.82 -7.34 -35.28
CA VAL A 427 -28.00 -7.32 -36.75
C VAL A 427 -27.05 -8.28 -37.49
N TYR A 428 -26.03 -8.87 -36.86
CA TYR A 428 -25.02 -9.64 -37.62
C TYR A 428 -25.22 -11.16 -37.69
N PHE A 429 -26.17 -11.76 -36.96
CA PHE A 429 -26.31 -13.23 -36.88
C PHE A 429 -27.47 -13.87 -37.66
N THR A 430 -28.01 -13.21 -38.68
CA THR A 430 -29.00 -13.83 -39.58
C THR A 430 -28.67 -13.70 -41.06
N ARG A 431 -27.48 -14.15 -41.50
CA ARG A 431 -27.33 -14.63 -42.90
C ARG A 431 -26.04 -15.42 -43.17
N LYS A 432 -26.05 -16.74 -42.92
CA LYS A 432 -25.35 -17.69 -43.82
C LYS A 432 -25.81 -19.14 -43.62
N ARG A 433 -27.00 -19.46 -44.12
CA ARG A 433 -27.29 -20.77 -44.74
C ARG A 433 -27.66 -20.51 -46.19
N PHE A 434 -26.83 -20.98 -47.12
CA PHE A 434 -27.21 -21.79 -48.29
C PHE A 434 -26.11 -21.81 -49.36
N ASN A 435 -25.77 -23.05 -49.76
CA ASN A 435 -25.22 -23.55 -51.02
C ASN A 435 -23.79 -23.11 -51.40
N LYS A 436 -22.88 -24.00 -51.78
CA LYS A 436 -23.04 -25.21 -52.60
C LYS A 436 -21.88 -26.18 -52.36
#